data_AF-A0A537P025-F1
#
_entry.id   AF-A0A537P025-F1
#
_cell.length_a   1.000
_cell.length_b   1.000
_cell.length_c   1.000
_cell.angle_alpha   90.00
_cell.angle_beta   90.00
_cell.angle_gamma   90.00
#
_symmetry.space_group_name_H-M   'P 1'
#
loop_
_entity.id
_entity.type
_entity.pdbx_description
1 polymer ?
#
loop_
_entity_poly.entity_id
_entity_poly.type
_entity_poly.pdbx_seq_one_letter_code
_entity_poly.pdbx_strand_id
1 'polypeptide(L)'
;MEPGESFTYDFPIPNTGTFFFHPHCNESGQVGHGLAGILIVEGDESQTFDDEVVIIAKDWRLNPDGSFLPFSTDSGAARAGTFGTLRTVNAVPKFVRRVKASADLRLRILNLDSTRMMDVGIEGAEALIIAIDGNPLEPIPLDSWRLGAASRLDLVLRTPKPGQKILVRDYFTAEIFNLAEFEAEGPERRLTPFDPAPLYASRLPEADPAAAEPQAYVFGAASDSIASFIDALDPNDPMSKVILDDLCTASRTFWAINKKSWPNDGHRNLPPPLARLKAGKSYRFTLQNATPHPHPIHLHGHTFKVLGSSKRSLPVHYADTVLVLPKERIEIAFVATPGKWMFHCHILEHLETGMMGYFANT
;
A
#
# COMPACT_ATOMS: atom_id res chain seq x y z
N MET A 1 -21.77 3.44 -4.61
CA MET A 1 -22.52 4.19 -5.63
C MET A 1 -23.10 3.16 -6.55
N GLU A 2 -24.41 3.21 -6.79
CA GLU A 2 -25.04 2.27 -7.71
C GLU A 2 -24.68 2.61 -9.17
N PRO A 3 -24.75 1.65 -10.12
CA PRO A 3 -24.49 1.93 -11.52
C PRO A 3 -25.36 3.08 -12.08
N GLY A 4 -24.71 4.07 -12.70
CA GLY A 4 -25.37 5.26 -13.25
C GLY A 4 -25.49 6.44 -12.28
N GLU A 5 -25.14 6.26 -11.01
CA GLU A 5 -25.07 7.36 -10.04
C GLU A 5 -23.72 8.09 -10.08
N SER A 6 -23.70 9.28 -9.48
CA SER A 6 -22.48 10.08 -9.29
C SER A 6 -22.39 10.58 -7.86
N PHE A 7 -21.18 10.68 -7.33
CA PHE A 7 -20.89 11.29 -6.04
C PHE A 7 -19.74 12.29 -6.18
N THR A 8 -19.86 13.44 -5.52
CA THR A 8 -18.79 14.44 -5.48
C THR A 8 -17.95 14.23 -4.23
N TYR A 9 -16.67 13.89 -4.44
CA TYR A 9 -15.67 13.90 -3.38
C TYR A 9 -15.11 15.32 -3.24
N ASP A 10 -15.36 15.96 -2.11
CA ASP A 10 -14.83 17.28 -1.75
C ASP A 10 -14.11 17.16 -0.41
N PHE A 11 -12.79 17.34 -0.44
CA PHE A 11 -11.93 17.25 0.74
C PHE A 11 -10.72 18.17 0.58
N PRO A 12 -10.20 18.73 1.69
CA PRO A 12 -8.96 19.50 1.64
C PRO A 12 -7.80 18.57 1.31
N ILE A 13 -6.87 19.03 0.47
CA ILE A 13 -5.61 18.32 0.21
C ILE A 13 -4.61 18.74 1.29
N PRO A 14 -4.28 17.87 2.27
CA PRO A 14 -3.58 18.33 3.46
C PRO A 14 -2.06 18.36 3.29
N ASN A 15 -1.49 17.47 2.47
CA ASN A 15 -0.05 17.33 2.29
C ASN A 15 0.30 17.05 0.83
N THR A 16 1.47 17.52 0.45
CA THR A 16 2.17 17.18 -0.79
C THR A 16 2.68 15.74 -0.74
N GLY A 17 2.83 15.09 -1.89
CA GLY A 17 3.38 13.74 -1.99
C GLY A 17 2.69 12.82 -3.00
N THR A 18 3.04 11.53 -2.93
CA THR A 18 2.54 10.46 -3.81
C THR A 18 1.41 9.67 -3.15
N PHE A 19 0.19 9.86 -3.64
CA PHE A 19 -1.02 9.17 -3.20
C PHE A 19 -1.69 8.44 -4.37
N PHE A 20 -2.78 7.75 -4.07
CA PHE A 20 -3.59 7.05 -5.05
C PHE A 20 -5.02 6.92 -4.50
N PHE A 21 -5.95 6.51 -5.35
CA PHE A 21 -7.32 6.21 -4.96
C PHE A 21 -7.77 4.91 -5.62
N HIS A 22 -8.62 4.15 -4.93
CA HIS A 22 -9.23 2.92 -5.41
C HIS A 22 -10.60 2.70 -4.74
N PRO A 23 -11.48 1.87 -5.32
CA PRO A 23 -12.74 1.49 -4.68
C PRO A 23 -12.53 0.76 -3.34
N HIS A 24 -13.49 0.90 -2.43
CA HIS A 24 -13.55 0.21 -1.13
C HIS A 24 -14.80 -0.70 -1.05
N CYS A 25 -15.12 -1.34 -2.18
CA CYS A 25 -16.22 -2.28 -2.30
C CYS A 25 -15.92 -3.25 -3.46
N ASN A 26 -16.09 -4.56 -3.24
CA ASN A 26 -15.63 -5.59 -4.18
C ASN A 26 -14.21 -5.25 -4.69
N GLU A 27 -13.30 -5.00 -3.75
CA GLU A 27 -11.99 -4.42 -4.05
C GLU A 27 -11.15 -5.39 -4.89
N SER A 28 -11.14 -6.68 -4.55
CA SER A 28 -10.43 -7.70 -5.33
C SER A 28 -10.93 -7.74 -6.76
N GLY A 29 -12.26 -7.64 -6.97
CA GLY A 29 -12.85 -7.60 -8.30
C GLY A 29 -12.53 -6.28 -9.02
N GLN A 30 -12.90 -5.15 -8.45
CA GLN A 30 -12.79 -3.83 -9.08
C GLN A 30 -11.33 -3.42 -9.34
N VAL A 31 -10.46 -3.52 -8.33
CA VAL A 31 -9.02 -3.22 -8.48
C VAL A 31 -8.35 -4.28 -9.34
N GLY A 32 -8.80 -5.54 -9.25
CA GLY A 32 -8.38 -6.63 -10.13
C GLY A 32 -8.55 -6.29 -11.62
N HIS A 33 -9.70 -5.73 -11.98
CA HIS A 33 -10.01 -5.21 -13.33
C HIS A 33 -9.29 -3.91 -13.70
N GLY A 34 -8.56 -3.29 -12.75
CA GLY A 34 -7.73 -2.11 -13.01
C GLY A 34 -8.27 -0.79 -12.45
N LEU A 35 -9.33 -0.80 -11.63
CA LEU A 35 -9.84 0.43 -11.01
C LEU A 35 -8.93 0.93 -9.89
N ALA A 36 -7.91 1.69 -10.26
CA ALA A 36 -7.10 2.51 -9.37
C ALA A 36 -6.58 3.73 -10.14
N GLY A 37 -6.32 4.83 -9.44
CA GLY A 37 -5.76 6.04 -10.03
C GLY A 37 -4.70 6.67 -9.14
N ILE A 38 -3.78 7.41 -9.75
CA ILE A 38 -2.69 8.11 -9.06
C ILE A 38 -3.14 9.51 -8.68
N LEU A 39 -2.77 9.96 -7.49
CA LEU A 39 -2.95 11.32 -7.02
C LEU A 39 -1.60 11.87 -6.58
N ILE A 40 -1.00 12.75 -7.39
CA ILE A 40 0.21 13.48 -7.02
C ILE A 40 -0.21 14.85 -6.52
N VAL A 41 0.24 15.19 -5.32
CA VAL A 41 0.08 16.54 -4.77
C VAL A 41 1.45 17.23 -4.83
N GLU A 42 1.60 18.16 -5.76
CA GLU A 42 2.85 18.84 -6.05
C GLU A 42 3.23 19.91 -5.00
N GLY A 43 4.52 20.28 -4.95
CA GLY A 43 5.02 21.37 -4.11
C GLY A 43 5.88 20.93 -2.91
N ASP A 44 6.31 19.67 -2.87
CA ASP A 44 7.25 19.15 -1.87
C ASP A 44 8.73 19.38 -2.24
N GLU A 45 9.01 19.80 -3.47
CA GLU A 45 10.37 19.94 -3.99
C GLU A 45 11.11 21.14 -3.40
N SER A 46 12.21 20.89 -2.67
CA SER A 46 13.15 21.93 -2.22
C SER A 46 14.19 22.30 -3.30
N GLN A 47 14.38 21.41 -4.28
CA GLN A 47 15.21 21.57 -5.45
C GLN A 47 14.53 20.94 -6.66
N THR A 48 14.79 21.47 -7.86
CA THR A 48 14.20 20.93 -9.08
C THR A 48 14.89 19.63 -9.50
N PHE A 49 14.11 18.59 -9.80
CA PHE A 49 14.60 17.40 -10.51
C PHE A 49 14.66 17.66 -12.03
N ASP A 50 15.54 16.96 -12.75
CA ASP A 50 15.60 17.10 -14.22
C ASP A 50 14.48 16.36 -14.93
N ASP A 51 13.93 15.35 -14.27
CA ASP A 51 12.85 14.51 -14.74
C ASP A 51 12.18 13.79 -13.54
N GLU A 52 10.93 13.38 -13.74
CA GLU A 52 10.15 12.60 -12.79
C GLU A 52 9.47 11.43 -13.52
N VAL A 53 9.51 10.24 -12.93
CA VAL A 53 8.87 9.05 -13.48
C VAL A 53 8.00 8.39 -12.42
N VAL A 54 6.72 8.19 -12.76
CA VAL A 54 5.81 7.37 -11.98
C VAL A 54 5.94 5.91 -12.44
N ILE A 55 6.10 4.99 -11.49
CA ILE A 55 6.20 3.55 -11.68
C ILE A 55 5.04 2.90 -10.92
N ILE A 56 4.02 2.46 -11.65
CA ILE A 56 2.86 1.76 -11.09
C ILE A 56 3.06 0.27 -11.28
N ALA A 57 3.41 -0.44 -10.21
CA ALA A 57 3.54 -1.88 -10.25
C ALA A 57 2.19 -2.55 -9.94
N LYS A 58 1.76 -3.44 -10.84
CA LYS A 58 0.52 -4.20 -10.71
C LYS A 58 0.63 -5.53 -11.45
N ASP A 59 0.07 -6.57 -10.86
CA ASP A 59 -0.19 -7.83 -11.51
C ASP A 59 -1.63 -7.96 -12.02
N TRP A 60 -1.78 -8.80 -13.03
CA TRP A 60 -3.04 -9.10 -13.67
C TRP A 60 -3.31 -10.60 -13.62
N ARG A 61 -4.55 -10.93 -13.28
CA ARG A 61 -5.08 -12.30 -13.28
C ARG A 61 -5.66 -12.58 -14.66
N LEU A 62 -4.79 -12.96 -15.61
CA LEU A 62 -5.18 -13.17 -17.01
C LEU A 62 -4.83 -14.59 -17.49
N ASN A 63 -5.71 -15.15 -18.31
CA ASN A 63 -5.42 -16.28 -19.16
C ASN A 63 -4.52 -15.85 -20.34
N PRO A 64 -3.84 -16.81 -21.01
CA PRO A 64 -3.07 -16.51 -22.23
C PRO A 64 -3.89 -15.89 -23.36
N ASP A 65 -5.21 -16.10 -23.38
CA ASP A 65 -6.15 -15.51 -24.35
C ASP A 65 -6.61 -14.09 -23.96
N GLY A 66 -6.15 -13.56 -22.83
CA GLY A 66 -6.49 -12.24 -22.31
C GLY A 66 -7.77 -12.18 -21.47
N SER A 67 -8.50 -13.28 -21.28
CA SER A 67 -9.65 -13.31 -20.38
C SER A 67 -9.22 -13.27 -18.91
N PHE A 68 -10.05 -12.69 -18.03
CA PHE A 68 -9.75 -12.64 -16.61
C PHE A 68 -9.89 -14.01 -15.95
N LEU A 69 -8.91 -14.33 -15.09
CA LEU A 69 -8.99 -15.39 -14.09
C LEU A 69 -9.67 -14.85 -12.82
N PRO A 70 -10.19 -15.72 -11.94
CA PRO A 70 -10.70 -15.29 -10.63
C PRO A 70 -9.64 -14.48 -9.87
N PHE A 71 -10.02 -13.30 -9.38
CA PHE A 71 -9.12 -12.38 -8.69
C PHE A 71 -8.78 -12.83 -7.27
N SER A 72 -9.65 -13.62 -6.66
CA SER A 72 -9.43 -14.30 -5.39
C SER A 72 -9.76 -15.78 -5.49
N THR A 73 -9.04 -16.59 -4.69
CA THR A 73 -9.28 -18.02 -4.49
C THR A 73 -9.18 -18.30 -3.00
N ASP A 74 -9.95 -19.28 -2.49
CA ASP A 74 -9.86 -19.65 -1.07
C ASP A 74 -8.43 -19.96 -0.61
N SER A 75 -7.66 -20.66 -1.44
CA SER A 75 -6.28 -21.00 -1.10
C SER A 75 -5.34 -19.79 -1.06
N GLY A 76 -5.58 -18.78 -1.89
CA GLY A 76 -4.79 -17.54 -1.87
C GLY A 76 -5.22 -16.65 -0.71
N ALA A 77 -6.53 -16.46 -0.57
CA ALA A 77 -7.15 -15.67 0.48
C ALA A 77 -6.84 -16.18 1.88
N ALA A 78 -6.71 -17.49 2.09
CA ALA A 78 -6.32 -18.07 3.38
C ALA A 78 -4.79 -18.04 3.63
N ARG A 79 -3.99 -17.45 2.72
CA ARG A 79 -2.52 -17.47 2.78
C ARG A 79 -1.90 -16.08 2.58
N ALA A 80 -1.23 -15.88 1.45
CA ALA A 80 -0.37 -14.71 1.19
C ALA A 80 -0.82 -13.89 -0.01
N GLY A 81 -1.93 -14.25 -0.65
CA GLY A 81 -2.30 -13.67 -1.93
C GLY A 81 -2.67 -14.69 -3.01
N THR A 82 -3.69 -14.36 -3.78
CA THR A 82 -4.05 -14.91 -5.07
C THR A 82 -3.25 -14.16 -6.15
N PHE A 83 -2.00 -14.56 -6.33
CA PHE A 83 -1.08 -13.85 -7.22
C PHE A 83 -1.51 -13.85 -8.69
N GLY A 84 -1.25 -12.74 -9.39
CA GLY A 84 -1.48 -12.63 -10.82
C GLY A 84 -0.48 -13.41 -11.67
N THR A 85 -0.84 -13.57 -12.94
CA THR A 85 -0.10 -14.32 -13.96
C THR A 85 0.72 -13.42 -14.87
N LEU A 86 0.40 -12.13 -14.94
CA LEU A 86 1.13 -11.14 -15.72
C LEU A 86 1.49 -9.94 -14.85
N ARG A 87 2.80 -9.72 -14.64
CA ARG A 87 3.32 -8.56 -13.93
C ARG A 87 3.52 -7.40 -14.91
N THR A 88 3.15 -6.19 -14.51
CA THR A 88 3.32 -4.99 -15.33
C THR A 88 3.80 -3.80 -14.53
N VAL A 89 4.44 -2.86 -15.23
CA VAL A 89 4.65 -1.50 -14.76
C VAL A 89 3.98 -0.55 -15.74
N ASN A 90 3.14 0.36 -15.24
CA ASN A 90 2.37 1.29 -16.07
C ASN A 90 1.59 0.58 -17.20
N ALA A 91 0.96 -0.56 -16.86
CA ALA A 91 0.20 -1.43 -17.76
C ALA A 91 1.00 -2.04 -18.94
N VAL A 92 2.33 -2.01 -18.91
CA VAL A 92 3.19 -2.72 -19.88
C VAL A 92 4.06 -3.78 -19.19
N PRO A 93 4.31 -4.94 -19.84
CA PRO A 93 5.10 -6.02 -19.24
C PRO A 93 6.60 -5.71 -19.15
N LYS A 94 7.09 -4.78 -19.99
CA LYS A 94 8.46 -4.28 -19.96
C LYS A 94 8.44 -2.76 -20.10
N PHE A 95 8.74 -2.06 -19.01
CA PHE A 95 8.83 -0.61 -19.02
C PHE A 95 10.28 -0.17 -19.26
N VAL A 96 10.53 0.43 -20.43
CA VAL A 96 11.84 1.00 -20.80
C VAL A 96 11.64 2.47 -21.14
N ARG A 97 12.47 3.35 -20.57
CA ARG A 97 12.41 4.79 -20.85
C ARG A 97 13.82 5.36 -21.01
N ARG A 98 14.00 6.29 -21.95
CA ARG A 98 15.25 7.05 -22.03
C ARG A 98 15.22 8.24 -21.08
N VAL A 99 16.37 8.53 -20.48
CA VAL A 99 16.54 9.61 -19.50
C VAL A 99 17.80 10.42 -19.83
N LYS A 100 17.82 11.68 -19.41
CA LYS A 100 19.02 12.53 -19.55
C LYS A 100 20.18 11.92 -18.77
N ALA A 101 21.39 11.91 -19.33
CA ALA A 101 22.58 11.40 -18.65
C ALA A 101 23.10 12.31 -17.53
N SER A 102 23.66 11.72 -16.48
CA SER A 102 24.21 12.40 -15.30
C SER A 102 23.25 13.43 -14.68
N ALA A 103 21.96 13.13 -14.67
CA ALA A 103 20.85 13.99 -14.28
C ALA A 103 20.17 13.46 -13.01
N ASP A 104 19.48 14.33 -12.27
CA ASP A 104 18.82 13.94 -11.03
C ASP A 104 17.38 13.56 -11.39
N LEU A 105 17.03 12.30 -11.14
CA LEU A 105 15.76 11.69 -11.51
C LEU A 105 14.99 11.32 -10.24
N ARG A 106 13.74 11.79 -10.14
CA ARG A 106 12.79 11.34 -9.13
C ARG A 106 11.98 10.16 -9.66
N LEU A 107 11.92 9.08 -8.89
CA LEU A 107 11.06 7.93 -9.17
C LEU A 107 9.96 7.88 -8.10
N ARG A 108 8.69 7.92 -8.52
CA ARG A 108 7.52 7.67 -7.64
C ARG A 108 7.03 6.26 -7.89
N ILE A 109 7.37 5.33 -7.00
CA ILE A 109 7.04 3.92 -7.14
C ILE A 109 5.81 3.62 -6.28
N LEU A 110 4.75 3.10 -6.91
CA LEU A 110 3.52 2.71 -6.24
C LEU A 110 3.29 1.22 -6.40
N ASN A 111 3.07 0.52 -5.29
CA ASN A 111 2.53 -0.83 -5.33
C ASN A 111 1.00 -0.78 -5.33
N LEU A 112 0.42 -0.82 -6.53
CA LEU A 112 -1.04 -0.87 -6.72
C LEU A 112 -1.53 -2.30 -7.02
N ASP A 113 -0.74 -3.30 -6.65
CA ASP A 113 -1.20 -4.69 -6.70
C ASP A 113 -2.14 -5.01 -5.53
N SER A 114 -3.09 -5.91 -5.78
CA SER A 114 -4.05 -6.37 -4.77
C SER A 114 -3.47 -7.31 -3.72
N THR A 115 -2.30 -7.90 -3.95
CA THR A 115 -1.76 -9.00 -3.12
C THR A 115 -0.25 -9.01 -2.98
N ARG A 116 0.49 -8.66 -4.02
CA ARG A 116 1.92 -8.87 -4.14
C ARG A 116 2.69 -7.81 -3.35
N MET A 117 3.74 -8.27 -2.68
CA MET A 117 4.79 -7.41 -2.14
C MET A 117 5.97 -7.37 -3.11
N MET A 118 6.73 -6.28 -3.05
CA MET A 118 7.95 -6.10 -3.83
C MET A 118 9.09 -5.66 -2.92
N ASP A 119 10.30 -6.10 -3.23
CA ASP A 119 11.52 -5.66 -2.55
C ASP A 119 12.34 -4.84 -3.53
N VAL A 120 12.12 -3.53 -3.50
CA VAL A 120 12.62 -2.61 -4.53
C VAL A 120 14.07 -2.27 -4.28
N GLY A 121 14.91 -2.40 -5.30
CA GLY A 121 16.25 -1.78 -5.30
C GLY A 121 16.68 -1.31 -6.68
N ILE A 122 17.85 -0.69 -6.73
CA ILE A 122 18.37 0.00 -7.91
C ILE A 122 19.74 -0.58 -8.28
N GLU A 123 19.92 -0.95 -9.54
CA GLU A 123 21.22 -1.32 -10.11
C GLU A 123 21.67 -0.26 -11.12
N GLY A 124 22.96 0.05 -11.14
CA GLY A 124 23.56 0.99 -12.09
C GLY A 124 23.53 2.46 -11.68
N ALA A 125 22.99 2.79 -10.51
CA ALA A 125 23.04 4.12 -9.91
C ALA A 125 22.99 4.05 -8.39
N GLU A 126 23.54 5.07 -7.72
CA GLU A 126 23.25 5.36 -6.32
C GLU A 126 21.86 5.97 -6.22
N ALA A 127 21.06 5.53 -5.24
CA ALA A 127 19.71 6.01 -5.01
C ALA A 127 19.47 6.25 -3.52
N LEU A 128 18.74 7.32 -3.22
CA LEU A 128 18.29 7.64 -1.86
C LEU A 128 16.76 7.59 -1.81
N ILE A 129 16.22 7.09 -0.70
CA ILE A 129 14.80 7.21 -0.36
C ILE A 129 14.56 8.63 0.16
N ILE A 130 13.58 9.31 -0.42
CA ILE A 130 13.23 10.70 -0.06
C ILE A 130 11.79 10.86 0.44
N ALA A 131 10.90 9.89 0.14
CA ALA A 131 9.59 9.80 0.77
C ALA A 131 9.13 8.34 0.90
N ILE A 132 8.38 8.04 1.96
CA ILE A 132 7.68 6.76 2.15
C ILE A 132 6.19 7.06 2.29
N ASP A 133 5.36 6.34 1.52
CA ASP A 133 3.90 6.53 1.48
C ASP A 133 3.49 8.00 1.28
N GLY A 134 4.23 8.73 0.44
CA GLY A 134 4.00 10.15 0.15
C GLY A 134 4.45 11.11 1.26
N ASN A 135 5.15 10.63 2.29
CA ASN A 135 5.65 11.46 3.38
C ASN A 135 7.17 11.60 3.32
N PRO A 136 7.69 12.83 3.17
CA PRO A 136 9.11 13.13 3.18
C PRO A 136 9.86 12.65 4.42
N LEU A 137 11.13 12.32 4.21
CA LEU A 137 12.13 12.08 5.26
C LEU A 137 13.48 12.64 4.81
N GLU A 138 14.42 12.75 5.75
CA GLU A 138 15.82 12.98 5.38
C GLU A 138 16.29 11.87 4.43
N PRO A 139 16.98 12.22 3.32
CA PRO A 139 17.44 11.24 2.35
C PRO A 139 18.25 10.13 3.02
N ILE A 140 17.84 8.87 2.81
CA ILE A 140 18.57 7.70 3.30
C ILE A 140 19.02 6.83 2.13
N PRO A 141 20.24 6.25 2.17
CA PRO A 141 20.68 5.31 1.16
C PRO A 141 19.72 4.13 0.98
N LEU A 142 19.43 3.79 -0.27
CA LEU A 142 18.64 2.62 -0.62
C LEU A 142 19.55 1.41 -0.83
N ASP A 143 19.46 0.43 0.07
CA ASP A 143 19.91 -0.94 -0.22
C ASP A 143 18.80 -1.69 -0.98
N SER A 144 17.69 -1.90 -0.29
CA SER A 144 16.40 -2.33 -0.85
C SER A 144 15.29 -1.92 0.10
N TRP A 145 14.07 -1.80 -0.41
CA TRP A 145 12.90 -1.45 0.41
C TRP A 145 11.70 -2.32 0.07
N ARG A 146 11.16 -2.98 1.09
CA ARG A 146 10.01 -3.86 0.93
C ARG A 146 8.69 -3.12 1.02
N LEU A 147 8.03 -3.01 -0.12
CA LEU A 147 6.69 -2.42 -0.25
C LEU A 147 5.62 -3.50 -0.17
N GLY A 148 4.67 -3.28 0.74
CA GLY A 148 3.40 -4.00 0.72
C GLY A 148 2.44 -3.42 -0.32
N ALA A 149 1.31 -4.07 -0.54
CA ALA A 149 0.20 -3.48 -1.28
C ALA A 149 -0.20 -2.14 -0.64
N ALA A 150 -0.57 -1.15 -1.46
CA ALA A 150 -0.82 0.26 -1.11
C ALA A 150 0.37 1.12 -0.67
N SER A 151 1.56 0.53 -0.50
CA SER A 151 2.74 1.34 -0.16
C SER A 151 3.32 2.08 -1.37
N ARG A 152 3.91 3.25 -1.10
CA ARG A 152 4.61 4.08 -2.09
C ARG A 152 6.02 4.40 -1.62
N LEU A 153 6.92 4.58 -2.57
CA LEU A 153 8.31 4.93 -2.34
C LEU A 153 8.73 5.99 -3.35
N ASP A 154 9.19 7.13 -2.86
CA ASP A 154 9.85 8.10 -3.72
C ASP A 154 11.36 7.97 -3.54
N LEU A 155 12.05 7.80 -4.66
CA LEU A 155 13.49 7.74 -4.74
C LEU A 155 14.01 8.94 -5.52
N VAL A 156 15.20 9.41 -5.15
CA VAL A 156 16.04 10.23 -6.02
C VAL A 156 17.28 9.44 -6.37
N LEU A 157 17.71 9.53 -7.63
CA LEU A 157 18.96 8.94 -8.09
C LEU A 157 19.65 9.87 -9.09
N ARG A 158 20.96 9.67 -9.27
CA ARG A 158 21.67 10.27 -10.40
C ARG A 158 21.75 9.27 -11.54
N THR A 159 21.19 9.63 -12.69
CA THR A 159 21.28 8.80 -13.90
C THR A 159 22.73 8.64 -14.33
N PRO A 160 23.09 7.51 -14.96
CA PRO A 160 24.48 7.22 -15.28
C PRO A 160 24.93 8.00 -16.53
N LYS A 161 26.17 7.74 -16.95
CA LYS A 161 26.76 8.35 -18.15
C LYS A 161 26.03 7.90 -19.42
N PRO A 162 26.16 8.64 -20.54
CA PRO A 162 25.52 8.28 -21.79
C PRO A 162 25.84 6.85 -22.22
N GLY A 163 24.83 6.10 -22.65
CA GLY A 163 24.95 4.70 -23.07
C GLY A 163 24.93 3.67 -21.93
N GLN A 164 24.89 4.11 -20.68
CA GLN A 164 24.70 3.24 -19.51
C GLN A 164 23.22 3.16 -19.10
N LYS A 165 22.90 2.22 -18.22
CA LYS A 165 21.52 1.91 -17.83
C LYS A 165 21.34 1.82 -16.32
N ILE A 166 20.11 2.06 -15.89
CA ILE A 166 19.63 1.82 -14.54
C ILE A 166 18.53 0.76 -14.61
N LEU A 167 18.52 -0.16 -13.65
CA LEU A 167 17.48 -1.16 -13.50
C LEU A 167 16.81 -0.99 -12.15
N VAL A 168 15.49 -0.82 -12.16
CA VAL A 168 14.64 -0.89 -10.96
C VAL A 168 14.20 -2.33 -10.81
N ARG A 169 14.60 -2.97 -9.71
CA ARG A 169 14.42 -4.41 -9.50
C ARG A 169 13.44 -4.68 -8.38
N ASP A 170 12.74 -5.79 -8.50
CA ASP A 170 12.07 -6.46 -7.38
C ASP A 170 12.79 -7.77 -7.06
N TYR A 171 13.38 -7.83 -5.87
CA TYR A 171 14.14 -8.97 -5.35
C TYR A 171 13.32 -9.92 -4.49
N PHE A 172 12.02 -9.67 -4.29
CA PHE A 172 11.19 -10.48 -3.39
C PHE A 172 10.86 -11.86 -3.98
N THR A 173 10.80 -11.96 -5.31
CA THR A 173 10.48 -13.19 -6.01
C THR A 173 11.70 -14.10 -6.22
N ALA A 174 11.47 -15.39 -6.45
CA ALA A 174 12.54 -16.37 -6.68
C ALA A 174 13.43 -15.99 -7.88
N GLU A 175 12.82 -15.42 -8.91
CA GLU A 175 13.52 -14.76 -10.01
C GLU A 175 13.39 -13.25 -9.85
N ILE A 176 14.48 -12.52 -10.07
CA ILE A 176 14.48 -11.05 -9.98
C ILE A 176 13.60 -10.49 -11.09
N PHE A 177 12.60 -9.68 -10.73
CA PHE A 177 11.74 -9.02 -11.70
C PHE A 177 12.27 -7.62 -12.03
N ASN A 178 12.23 -7.26 -13.30
CA ASN A 178 12.65 -5.93 -13.76
C ASN A 178 11.43 -5.01 -13.81
N LEU A 179 11.28 -4.12 -12.82
CA LEU A 179 10.19 -3.15 -12.77
C LEU A 179 10.35 -2.09 -13.87
N ALA A 180 11.56 -1.53 -14.02
CA ALA A 180 11.83 -0.51 -15.02
C ALA A 180 13.29 -0.54 -15.47
N GLU A 181 13.53 -0.22 -16.74
CA GLU A 181 14.86 0.00 -17.31
C GLU A 181 14.96 1.44 -17.83
N PHE A 182 15.99 2.16 -17.39
CA PHE A 182 16.27 3.52 -17.86
C PHE A 182 17.58 3.55 -18.63
N GLU A 183 17.55 4.07 -19.86
CA GLU A 183 18.74 4.23 -20.70
C GLU A 183 19.17 5.71 -20.72
N ALA A 184 20.40 5.99 -20.29
CA ALA A 184 20.91 7.35 -20.24
C ALA A 184 21.39 7.82 -21.62
N GLU A 185 20.91 9.00 -22.07
CA GLU A 185 21.27 9.60 -23.35
C GLU A 185 21.57 11.11 -23.25
N GLY A 186 22.14 11.66 -24.33
CA GLY A 186 22.48 13.08 -24.43
C GLY A 186 23.77 13.47 -23.69
N PRO A 187 24.06 14.78 -23.56
CA PRO A 187 25.21 15.26 -22.81
C PRO A 187 25.03 15.08 -21.29
N GLU A 188 26.13 14.90 -20.56
CA GLU A 188 26.13 14.81 -19.09
C GLU A 188 25.63 16.12 -18.47
N ARG A 189 24.64 16.04 -17.57
CA ARG A 189 24.02 17.20 -16.91
C ARG A 189 24.81 17.70 -15.70
N ARG A 190 25.29 16.82 -14.84
CA ARG A 190 26.07 17.17 -13.64
C ARG A 190 27.31 16.30 -13.50
N LEU A 191 28.39 16.94 -13.01
CA LEU A 191 29.66 16.29 -12.66
C LEU A 191 29.96 16.43 -11.15
N THR A 192 29.09 17.11 -10.40
CA THR A 192 29.22 17.28 -8.95
C THR A 192 28.91 15.96 -8.23
N PRO A 193 29.31 15.80 -6.96
CA PRO A 193 28.86 14.70 -6.12
C PRO A 193 27.33 14.61 -6.06
N PHE A 194 26.81 13.40 -5.86
CA PHE A 194 25.39 13.16 -5.67
C PHE A 194 25.04 13.46 -4.21
N ASP A 195 24.31 14.55 -3.99
CA ASP A 195 23.95 15.08 -2.67
C ASP A 195 22.60 15.82 -2.78
N PRO A 196 21.47 15.09 -2.91
CA PRO A 196 20.16 15.69 -3.12
C PRO A 196 19.60 16.25 -1.81
N ALA A 197 18.99 17.43 -1.88
CA ALA A 197 18.32 18.03 -0.73
C ALA A 197 17.06 17.24 -0.30
N PRO A 198 16.71 17.24 1.00
CA PRO A 198 15.44 16.68 1.48
C PRO A 198 14.25 17.43 0.86
N LEU A 199 13.13 16.74 0.67
CA LEU A 199 11.85 17.38 0.34
C LEU A 199 11.33 18.22 1.53
N TYR A 200 10.44 19.16 1.26
CA TYR A 200 9.75 19.91 2.32
C TYR A 200 8.89 18.97 3.17
N ALA A 201 9.11 19.00 4.49
CA ALA A 201 8.39 18.13 5.42
C ALA A 201 6.86 18.36 5.39
N SER A 202 6.10 17.27 5.46
CA SER A 202 4.64 17.28 5.59
C SER A 202 4.20 17.97 6.88
N ARG A 203 3.04 18.64 6.84
CA ARG A 203 2.44 19.28 8.01
C ARG A 203 1.54 18.29 8.74
N LEU A 204 2.17 17.38 9.49
CA LEU A 204 1.48 16.31 10.19
C LEU A 204 1.30 16.63 11.69
N PRO A 205 0.18 16.22 12.31
CA PRO A 205 0.07 16.21 13.76
C PRO A 205 1.12 15.28 14.38
N GLU A 206 2.01 15.84 15.21
CA GLU A 206 3.02 15.06 15.93
C GLU A 206 2.38 14.43 17.18
N ALA A 207 2.47 13.10 17.29
CA ALA A 207 2.04 12.38 18.49
C ALA A 207 3.08 12.54 19.60
N ASP A 208 2.65 12.88 20.82
CA ASP A 208 3.51 12.87 22.00
C ASP A 208 3.70 11.43 22.50
N PRO A 209 4.89 10.81 22.36
CA PRO A 209 5.10 9.43 22.75
C PRO A 209 4.96 9.18 24.26
N ALA A 210 5.13 10.20 25.10
CA ALA A 210 5.00 10.08 26.56
C ALA A 210 3.54 10.12 27.01
N ALA A 211 2.69 10.87 26.30
CA ALA A 211 1.26 10.97 26.55
C ALA A 211 0.42 9.98 25.71
N ALA A 212 1.03 9.31 24.73
CA ALA A 212 0.36 8.40 23.82
C ALA A 212 -0.26 7.21 24.55
N GLU A 213 -1.57 7.04 24.39
CA GLU A 213 -2.29 5.92 24.99
C GLU A 213 -1.95 4.62 24.23
N PRO A 214 -1.44 3.58 24.92
CA PRO A 214 -1.06 2.33 24.27
C PRO A 214 -2.29 1.50 23.90
N GLN A 215 -2.29 0.95 22.70
CA GLN A 215 -3.27 -0.02 22.21
C GLN A 215 -2.55 -1.15 21.47
N ALA A 216 -3.12 -2.35 21.46
CA ALA A 216 -2.53 -3.50 20.79
C ALA A 216 -3.52 -4.17 19.84
N TYR A 217 -3.06 -4.44 18.63
CA TYR A 217 -3.85 -5.08 17.58
C TYR A 217 -3.09 -6.28 17.05
N VAL A 218 -3.69 -7.46 17.24
CA VAL A 218 -3.15 -8.75 16.82
C VAL A 218 -3.86 -9.21 15.56
N PHE A 219 -3.12 -9.37 14.47
CA PHE A 219 -3.60 -9.97 13.23
C PHE A 219 -3.46 -11.47 13.32
N GLY A 220 -4.57 -12.17 13.13
CA GLY A 220 -4.66 -13.61 13.32
C GLY A 220 -5.61 -14.27 12.33
N ALA A 221 -5.59 -15.60 12.31
CA ALA A 221 -6.68 -16.37 11.70
C ALA A 221 -7.98 -16.12 12.47
N ALA A 222 -9.11 -16.12 11.76
CA ALA A 222 -10.42 -16.07 12.38
C ALA A 222 -10.61 -17.31 13.28
N SER A 223 -11.02 -17.09 14.53
CA SER A 223 -11.41 -18.19 15.44
C SER A 223 -12.84 -18.66 15.20
N ASP A 224 -13.65 -17.79 14.60
CA ASP A 224 -15.07 -17.96 14.45
C ASP A 224 -15.35 -17.95 12.94
N SER A 225 -15.72 -19.10 12.38
CA SER A 225 -16.52 -19.09 11.15
C SER A 225 -17.87 -18.52 11.57
N ILE A 226 -18.04 -17.19 11.43
CA ILE A 226 -19.36 -16.59 11.61
C ILE A 226 -20.20 -17.12 10.46
N ALA A 227 -20.91 -18.21 10.74
CA ALA A 227 -21.93 -18.78 9.89
C ALA A 227 -23.03 -17.75 9.72
N SER A 228 -22.90 -16.96 8.66
CA SER A 228 -23.88 -15.98 8.23
C SER A 228 -24.72 -16.57 7.10
N PHE A 229 -25.84 -15.91 6.77
CA PHE A 229 -26.71 -16.23 5.64
C PHE A 229 -25.95 -16.56 4.33
N ILE A 230 -24.75 -16.00 4.16
CA ILE A 230 -23.85 -16.21 3.04
C ILE A 230 -23.29 -17.63 2.95
N ASP A 231 -23.10 -18.33 4.06
CA ASP A 231 -22.66 -19.74 4.03
C ASP A 231 -23.73 -20.67 3.42
N ALA A 232 -24.98 -20.20 3.32
CA ALA A 232 -26.07 -20.88 2.64
C ALA A 232 -26.21 -20.50 1.15
N LEU A 233 -25.47 -19.48 0.67
CA LEU A 233 -25.41 -19.13 -0.75
C LEU A 233 -24.43 -20.07 -1.46
N ASP A 234 -24.83 -20.62 -2.61
CA ASP A 234 -23.88 -21.36 -3.45
C ASP A 234 -22.90 -20.36 -4.09
N PRO A 235 -21.60 -20.41 -3.79
CA PRO A 235 -20.62 -19.49 -4.35
C PRO A 235 -20.43 -19.64 -5.87
N ASN A 236 -20.93 -20.73 -6.47
CA ASN A 236 -20.90 -20.95 -7.91
C ASN A 236 -22.16 -20.42 -8.63
N ASP A 237 -23.20 -19.99 -7.91
CA ASP A 237 -24.39 -19.38 -8.50
C ASP A 237 -24.11 -17.91 -8.88
N PRO A 238 -24.35 -17.50 -10.14
CA PRO A 238 -24.19 -16.11 -10.57
C PRO A 238 -24.96 -15.09 -9.72
N MET A 239 -26.14 -15.46 -9.19
CA MET A 239 -26.92 -14.56 -8.33
C MET A 239 -26.25 -14.32 -6.97
N SER A 240 -25.61 -15.34 -6.38
CA SER A 240 -24.84 -15.21 -5.15
C SER A 240 -23.67 -14.24 -5.31
N LYS A 241 -22.99 -14.25 -6.46
CA LYS A 241 -21.89 -13.32 -6.75
C LYS A 241 -22.36 -11.87 -6.78
N VAL A 242 -23.50 -11.61 -7.43
CA VAL A 242 -24.11 -10.27 -7.44
C VAL A 242 -24.46 -9.82 -6.01
N ILE A 243 -25.04 -10.70 -5.19
CA ILE A 243 -25.37 -10.38 -3.79
C ILE A 243 -24.13 -10.06 -2.96
N LEU A 244 -23.03 -10.81 -3.14
CA LEU A 244 -21.77 -10.59 -2.42
C LEU A 244 -21.10 -9.28 -2.85
N ASP A 245 -21.13 -8.96 -4.14
CA ASP A 245 -20.63 -7.69 -4.66
C ASP A 245 -21.40 -6.50 -4.08
N ASP A 246 -22.73 -6.60 -3.95
CA ASP A 246 -23.59 -5.58 -3.34
C ASP A 246 -23.29 -5.38 -1.84
N LEU A 247 -22.93 -6.46 -1.14
CA LEU A 247 -22.53 -6.40 0.26
C LEU A 247 -21.08 -5.95 0.43
N CYS A 248 -20.27 -5.99 -0.64
CA CYS A 248 -18.84 -5.71 -0.64
C CYS A 248 -18.05 -6.64 0.31
N THR A 249 -18.44 -7.92 0.41
CA THR A 249 -17.82 -8.89 1.32
C THR A 249 -17.57 -10.23 0.62
N ALA A 250 -16.58 -10.99 1.07
CA ALA A 250 -16.35 -12.34 0.58
C ALA A 250 -17.34 -13.36 1.18
N SER A 251 -17.46 -14.51 0.51
CA SER A 251 -18.29 -15.63 0.98
C SER A 251 -17.72 -16.38 2.19
N ARG A 252 -16.46 -16.14 2.53
CA ARG A 252 -15.73 -16.85 3.59
C ARG A 252 -14.91 -15.89 4.42
N THR A 253 -14.66 -16.29 5.66
CA THR A 253 -13.86 -15.53 6.61
C THR A 253 -12.63 -16.35 7.01
N PHE A 254 -11.44 -15.80 6.77
CA PHE A 254 -10.16 -16.44 7.12
C PHE A 254 -9.41 -15.67 8.19
N TRP A 255 -9.65 -14.37 8.33
CA TRP A 255 -8.80 -13.48 9.10
C TRP A 255 -9.55 -12.65 10.11
N ALA A 256 -8.82 -12.19 11.12
CA ALA A 256 -9.36 -11.40 12.21
C ALA A 256 -8.35 -10.38 12.75
N ILE A 257 -8.87 -9.32 13.34
CA ILE A 257 -8.14 -8.37 14.18
C ILE A 257 -8.61 -8.57 15.61
N ASN A 258 -7.70 -8.88 16.54
CA ASN A 258 -8.03 -9.21 17.93
C ASN A 258 -9.11 -10.31 18.05
N LYS A 259 -9.02 -11.35 17.20
CA LYS A 259 -9.97 -12.48 17.09
C LYS A 259 -11.38 -12.10 16.64
N LYS A 260 -11.59 -10.87 16.17
CA LYS A 260 -12.85 -10.44 15.58
C LYS A 260 -12.67 -10.22 14.09
N SER A 261 -13.54 -10.83 13.30
CA SER A 261 -13.60 -10.64 11.86
C SER A 261 -14.66 -9.61 11.50
N TRP A 262 -14.43 -8.91 10.39
CA TRP A 262 -15.52 -8.15 9.78
C TRP A 262 -16.66 -9.10 9.40
N PRO A 263 -17.92 -8.78 9.73
CA PRO A 263 -19.04 -9.64 9.42
C PRO A 263 -19.33 -9.62 7.91
N ASN A 264 -19.82 -10.73 7.38
CA ASN A 264 -20.11 -10.83 5.95
C ASN A 264 -21.47 -10.16 5.58
N ASP A 265 -22.15 -9.43 6.47
CA ASP A 265 -23.42 -8.75 6.15
C ASP A 265 -23.25 -7.35 5.52
N GLY A 266 -22.05 -7.09 5.00
CA GLY A 266 -21.67 -5.92 4.21
C GLY A 266 -21.36 -4.65 5.01
N HIS A 267 -21.10 -3.54 4.30
CA HIS A 267 -20.78 -2.25 4.96
C HIS A 267 -21.99 -1.45 5.42
N ARG A 268 -23.22 -1.88 5.09
CA ARG A 268 -24.46 -1.19 5.51
C ARG A 268 -24.69 -1.33 7.02
N ASN A 269 -24.28 -2.45 7.61
CA ASN A 269 -24.35 -2.72 9.03
C ASN A 269 -22.95 -2.71 9.64
N LEU A 270 -22.51 -1.55 10.12
CA LEU A 270 -21.19 -1.46 10.74
C LEU A 270 -21.15 -2.27 12.05
N PRO A 271 -20.15 -3.16 12.24
CA PRO A 271 -19.94 -3.83 13.52
C PRO A 271 -19.57 -2.81 14.61
N PRO A 272 -19.48 -3.21 15.90
CA PRO A 272 -18.86 -2.38 16.91
C PRO A 272 -17.42 -1.98 16.50
N PRO A 273 -16.99 -0.74 16.78
CA PRO A 273 -15.64 -0.31 16.43
C PRO A 273 -14.59 -1.13 17.19
N LEU A 274 -13.40 -1.29 16.61
CA LEU A 274 -12.25 -1.94 17.27
C LEU A 274 -11.89 -1.24 18.58
N ALA A 275 -11.96 0.09 18.57
CA ALA A 275 -11.84 0.95 19.73
C ALA A 275 -12.55 2.29 19.48
N ARG A 276 -12.93 2.96 20.56
CA ARG A 276 -13.35 4.36 20.54
C ARG A 276 -12.18 5.23 20.97
N LEU A 277 -11.67 6.07 20.08
CA LEU A 277 -10.55 6.96 20.38
C LEU A 277 -11.08 8.37 20.64
N LYS A 278 -10.31 9.18 21.36
CA LYS A 278 -10.61 10.59 21.61
C LYS A 278 -9.88 11.45 20.58
N ALA A 279 -10.62 12.25 19.82
CA ALA A 279 -10.01 13.15 18.84
C ALA A 279 -9.02 14.14 19.50
N GLY A 280 -7.93 14.44 18.81
CA GLY A 280 -6.83 15.28 19.29
C GLY A 280 -5.89 14.60 20.30
N LYS A 281 -6.17 13.36 20.72
CA LYS A 281 -5.29 12.61 21.64
C LYS A 281 -4.26 11.79 20.86
N SER A 282 -3.05 11.69 21.41
CA SER A 282 -1.99 10.81 20.91
C SER A 282 -2.26 9.36 21.29
N TYR A 283 -2.02 8.45 20.35
CA TYR A 283 -2.11 7.00 20.55
C TYR A 283 -0.84 6.33 20.06
N ARG A 284 -0.44 5.24 20.73
CA ARG A 284 0.64 4.35 20.29
C ARG A 284 0.08 2.95 20.10
N PHE A 285 0.16 2.45 18.87
CA PHE A 285 -0.35 1.13 18.53
C PHE A 285 0.79 0.14 18.36
N THR A 286 0.69 -0.99 19.06
CA THR A 286 1.47 -2.19 18.80
C THR A 286 0.73 -3.05 17.79
N LEU A 287 1.26 -3.17 16.58
CA LEU A 287 0.74 -3.98 15.50
C LEU A 287 1.45 -5.33 15.49
N GLN A 288 0.77 -6.41 15.87
CA GLN A 288 1.37 -7.73 16.04
C GLN A 288 0.83 -8.73 15.03
N ASN A 289 1.70 -9.34 14.23
CA ASN A 289 1.31 -10.41 13.32
C ASN A 289 1.52 -11.79 13.93
N ALA A 290 0.44 -12.48 14.28
CA ALA A 290 0.44 -13.84 14.81
C ALA A 290 0.33 -14.93 13.72
N THR A 291 0.21 -14.55 12.45
CA THR A 291 0.06 -15.46 11.32
C THR A 291 1.42 -15.80 10.68
N PRO A 292 1.51 -16.87 9.86
CA PRO A 292 2.71 -17.15 9.07
C PRO A 292 2.81 -16.31 7.79
N HIS A 293 1.88 -15.39 7.53
CA HIS A 293 1.82 -14.58 6.30
C HIS A 293 2.00 -13.09 6.61
N PRO A 294 2.68 -12.31 5.74
CA PRO A 294 2.84 -10.88 5.93
C PRO A 294 1.52 -10.13 5.66
N HIS A 295 1.32 -9.00 6.34
CA HIS A 295 0.14 -8.15 6.16
C HIS A 295 0.56 -6.67 6.04
N PRO A 296 0.32 -6.01 4.90
CA PRO A 296 0.39 -4.55 4.81
C PRO A 296 -0.81 -3.96 5.54
N ILE A 297 -0.58 -3.28 6.66
CA ILE A 297 -1.65 -2.75 7.51
C ILE A 297 -1.82 -1.26 7.20
N HIS A 298 -3.02 -0.90 6.77
CA HIS A 298 -3.39 0.45 6.38
C HIS A 298 -4.38 1.07 7.37
N LEU A 299 -4.20 2.36 7.67
CA LEU A 299 -5.09 3.15 8.53
C LEU A 299 -5.60 4.37 7.76
N HIS A 300 -6.92 4.48 7.61
CA HIS A 300 -7.54 5.61 6.94
C HIS A 300 -7.50 6.88 7.82
N GLY A 301 -7.54 8.04 7.16
CA GLY A 301 -7.70 9.36 7.82
C GLY A 301 -6.54 9.81 8.70
N HIS A 302 -5.46 9.04 8.73
CA HIS A 302 -4.28 9.32 9.54
C HIS A 302 -3.03 9.00 8.73
N THR A 303 -2.01 9.82 8.94
CA THR A 303 -0.62 9.43 8.72
C THR A 303 -0.04 9.14 10.10
N PHE A 304 0.58 7.98 10.28
CA PHE A 304 1.21 7.59 11.53
C PHE A 304 2.73 7.57 11.40
N LYS A 305 3.40 7.79 12.53
CA LYS A 305 4.84 7.66 12.66
C LYS A 305 5.18 6.21 13.00
N VAL A 306 5.94 5.53 12.16
CA VAL A 306 6.51 4.21 12.46
C VAL A 306 7.70 4.41 13.39
N LEU A 307 7.61 3.86 14.59
CA LEU A 307 8.60 4.05 15.66
C LEU A 307 9.68 2.96 15.67
N GLY A 308 9.33 1.75 15.22
CA GLY A 308 10.29 0.65 15.16
C GLY A 308 9.65 -0.70 14.92
N SER A 309 10.51 -1.70 14.73
CA SER A 309 10.16 -3.10 14.48
C SER A 309 10.88 -4.01 15.47
N SER A 310 10.22 -5.09 15.88
CA SER A 310 10.84 -6.15 16.68
C SER A 310 11.70 -7.14 15.89
N LYS A 311 11.75 -7.02 14.55
CA LYS A 311 12.43 -7.99 13.66
C LYS A 311 13.46 -7.39 12.72
N ARG A 312 13.28 -6.14 12.33
CA ARG A 312 14.12 -5.46 11.35
C ARG A 312 14.45 -4.05 11.80
N SER A 313 15.54 -3.51 11.29
CA SER A 313 15.85 -2.09 11.46
C SER A 313 15.01 -1.31 10.45
N LEU A 314 14.17 -0.40 10.93
CA LEU A 314 13.42 0.53 10.10
C LEU A 314 13.77 1.94 10.55
N PRO A 315 13.95 2.89 9.61
CA PRO A 315 14.04 4.30 9.99
C PRO A 315 12.74 4.73 10.66
N VAL A 316 12.81 5.74 11.52
CA VAL A 316 11.60 6.43 11.98
C VAL A 316 11.08 7.26 10.82
N HIS A 317 9.86 6.99 10.36
CA HIS A 317 9.27 7.65 9.21
C HIS A 317 7.75 7.75 9.36
N TYR A 318 7.13 8.58 8.54
CA TYR A 318 5.68 8.69 8.43
C TYR A 318 5.16 7.79 7.32
N ALA A 319 4.00 7.19 7.53
CA ALA A 319 3.31 6.35 6.57
C ALA A 319 1.81 6.29 6.86
N ASP A 320 1.02 5.81 5.90
CA ASP A 320 -0.36 5.37 6.14
C ASP A 320 -0.50 3.84 6.05
N THR A 321 0.53 3.16 5.55
CA THR A 321 0.57 1.71 5.42
C THR A 321 1.90 1.18 5.95
N VAL A 322 1.86 0.11 6.74
CA VAL A 322 3.09 -0.55 7.20
C VAL A 322 3.03 -2.06 7.04
N LEU A 323 4.07 -2.63 6.44
CA LEU A 323 4.19 -4.07 6.29
C LEU A 323 4.60 -4.73 7.62
N VAL A 324 3.73 -5.60 8.13
CA VAL A 324 3.96 -6.40 9.33
C VAL A 324 4.22 -7.86 8.94
N LEU A 325 5.48 -8.28 9.03
CA LEU A 325 5.95 -9.63 8.70
C LEU A 325 5.50 -10.68 9.72
N PRO A 326 5.52 -11.98 9.38
CA PRO A 326 5.16 -13.05 10.32
C PRO A 326 5.93 -12.94 11.63
N LYS A 327 5.26 -13.02 12.78
CA LYS A 327 5.85 -12.89 14.13
C LYS A 327 6.55 -11.54 14.39
N GLU A 328 6.25 -10.51 13.62
CA GLU A 328 6.74 -9.15 13.85
C GLU A 328 5.78 -8.36 14.75
N ARG A 329 6.34 -7.43 15.52
CA ARG A 329 5.62 -6.31 16.13
C ARG A 329 6.15 -5.01 15.55
N ILE A 330 5.26 -4.15 15.07
CA ILE A 330 5.56 -2.77 14.68
C ILE A 330 4.90 -1.83 15.68
N GLU A 331 5.64 -0.83 16.14
CA GLU A 331 5.09 0.28 16.93
C GLU A 331 4.81 1.46 16.00
N ILE A 332 3.59 1.99 16.04
CA ILE A 332 3.22 3.23 15.35
C ILE A 332 2.62 4.24 16.33
N ALA A 333 2.69 5.54 16.03
CA ALA A 333 2.03 6.58 16.81
C ALA A 333 1.38 7.64 15.92
N PHE A 334 0.23 8.16 16.34
CA PHE A 334 -0.50 9.21 15.63
C PHE A 334 -1.43 9.99 16.57
N VAL A 335 -1.91 11.14 16.12
CA VAL A 335 -2.96 11.91 16.79
C VAL A 335 -4.30 11.59 16.15
N ALA A 336 -5.28 11.15 16.94
CA ALA A 336 -6.58 10.73 16.43
C ALA A 336 -7.36 11.92 15.83
N THR A 337 -7.86 11.78 14.59
CA THR A 337 -8.73 12.75 13.92
C THR A 337 -10.20 12.35 14.05
N PRO A 338 -11.15 13.30 14.18
CA PRO A 338 -12.59 12.96 14.30
C PRO A 338 -13.09 12.13 13.12
N GLY A 339 -13.97 11.15 13.37
CA GLY A 339 -14.59 10.37 12.31
C GLY A 339 -14.63 8.87 12.58
N LYS A 340 -15.01 8.10 11.54
CA LYS A 340 -14.92 6.64 11.54
C LYS A 340 -13.89 6.23 10.49
N TRP A 341 -12.82 5.59 10.93
CA TRP A 341 -11.65 5.36 10.09
C TRP A 341 -11.35 3.88 9.96
N MET A 342 -11.35 3.38 8.73
CA MET A 342 -11.07 1.99 8.44
C MET A 342 -9.62 1.63 8.79
N PHE A 343 -9.44 0.40 9.25
CA PHE A 343 -8.16 -0.18 9.63
C PHE A 343 -8.13 -1.64 9.18
N HIS A 344 -7.27 -1.96 8.24
CA HIS A 344 -7.33 -3.25 7.55
C HIS A 344 -6.00 -3.68 6.94
N CYS A 345 -5.92 -4.95 6.57
CA CYS A 345 -4.89 -5.44 5.67
C CYS A 345 -5.15 -4.93 4.25
N HIS A 346 -4.12 -4.57 3.50
CA HIS A 346 -4.22 -4.14 2.10
C HIS A 346 -3.88 -5.25 1.10
N ILE A 347 -3.74 -6.49 1.58
CA ILE A 347 -4.02 -7.63 0.69
C ILE A 347 -5.55 -7.68 0.57
N LEU A 348 -6.09 -7.30 -0.59
CA LEU A 348 -7.52 -7.00 -0.74
C LEU A 348 -8.42 -8.18 -0.39
N GLU A 349 -8.00 -9.40 -0.75
CA GLU A 349 -8.75 -10.59 -0.35
C GLU A 349 -8.63 -10.89 1.16
N HIS A 350 -7.58 -10.45 1.86
CA HIS A 350 -7.52 -10.56 3.32
C HIS A 350 -8.48 -9.57 3.99
N LEU A 351 -8.62 -8.37 3.43
CA LEU A 351 -9.65 -7.40 3.83
C LEU A 351 -11.04 -7.99 3.68
N GLU A 352 -11.37 -8.47 2.48
CA GLU A 352 -12.70 -9.00 2.14
C GLU A 352 -13.05 -10.27 2.94
N THR A 353 -12.05 -11.04 3.35
CA THR A 353 -12.22 -12.26 4.16
C THR A 353 -11.96 -12.04 5.65
N GLY A 354 -12.07 -10.79 6.13
CA GLY A 354 -12.31 -10.47 7.53
C GLY A 354 -11.24 -9.66 8.25
N MET A 355 -10.07 -9.39 7.65
CA MET A 355 -9.00 -8.57 8.28
C MET A 355 -9.27 -7.08 8.14
N MET A 356 -10.42 -6.65 8.64
CA MET A 356 -10.91 -5.29 8.54
C MET A 356 -11.64 -4.89 9.82
N GLY A 357 -11.52 -3.63 10.18
CA GLY A 357 -12.27 -2.99 11.25
C GLY A 357 -12.23 -1.48 11.08
N TYR A 358 -12.74 -0.76 12.07
CA TYR A 358 -12.64 0.70 12.11
C TYR A 358 -12.49 1.22 13.53
N PHE A 359 -11.96 2.43 13.65
CA PHE A 359 -11.95 3.22 14.87
C PHE A 359 -13.03 4.28 14.82
N ALA A 360 -13.73 4.48 15.94
CA ALA A 360 -14.66 5.58 16.09
C ALA A 360 -14.00 6.68 16.94
N ASN A 361 -13.68 7.81 16.33
CA ASN A 361 -12.95 8.90 16.95
C ASN A 361 -13.94 10.02 17.27
N THR A 362 -14.22 10.22 18.56
CA THR A 362 -15.20 11.19 19.07
C THR A 362 -14.56 12.34 19.81
#